data_AF-A0A4Q1K6Y7-F1
#
_entry.id   AF-A0A4Q1K6Y7-F1
#
_cell.length_a   1.000
_cell.length_b   1.000
_cell.length_c   1.000
_cell.angle_alpha   90.00
_cell.angle_beta   90.00
_cell.angle_gamma   90.00
#
_symmetry.space_group_name_H-M   'P 1'
#
loop_
_entity.id
_entity.type
_entity.pdbx_description
1 polymer ?
#
loop_
_entity_poly.entity_id
_entity_poly.type
_entity_poly.pdbx_seq_one_letter_code
_entity_poly.pdbx_strand_id
1 'polypeptide(L)'
;MKQNYILIALFMLLGVNNGNAQGNYAVNTIPYVPYQGSMTNLNTSDDMCSGLITLPFSFDYYGATYNQVVISTNGYVDLRSSSANMYSPFSFSTTIPNTAFPVKNSILGAYQDLYNTTGGFIGYTVYGTAPYRKFIVYYYQNALFACSSMRSTFQIVLHETSNIIDVILIDKQACANANAGRTVTGLIDISGANGISPAGRNTGFWSAYHEAWRFSRPGYYANYSYVLCDPNNDGIGDFNVAVIQNDLFPSNPSSVNLYPTMADAGAQTNAITGPFYTSLSQNQVIYAVYNGQIKAVTLQAIDCTIDADSDSVPTDLEDLNADTNLANDDTDADGIPNYSDNDDDGDMILTNLEYVFPKTNSATTSVNVALDTDNDGTPNYLDNDDDGDGVLTYLEDYNGNGNPADDDTNANGTPDYMESAVALGLNQNENADFAIFPNPVNDQLFIQNPNQLDIQSILIYNTNGVLVKQVNTAIESVPVNDLAAGLYLVHVKTTTGTSTIKFIKR
;
A
#
# COMPACT_ATOMS: atom_id res chain seq x y z
N MET A 1 37.72 -33.74 37.00
CA MET A 1 38.24 -32.83 35.97
C MET A 1 37.13 -32.62 34.96
N LYS A 2 36.60 -31.40 34.91
CA LYS A 2 35.54 -30.97 33.98
C LYS A 2 36.18 -30.67 32.62
N GLN A 3 35.59 -31.13 31.54
CA GLN A 3 35.83 -30.59 30.20
C GLN A 3 34.49 -30.10 29.68
N ASN A 4 34.35 -28.77 29.67
CA ASN A 4 33.19 -28.05 29.19
C ASN A 4 33.22 -28.06 27.66
N TYR A 5 32.17 -28.58 27.02
CA TYR A 5 31.90 -28.30 25.61
C TYR A 5 31.13 -26.98 25.54
N ILE A 6 31.78 -25.95 25.01
CA ILE A 6 31.16 -24.68 24.65
C ILE A 6 30.42 -24.93 23.34
N LEU A 7 29.09 -24.97 23.43
CA LEU A 7 28.21 -24.90 22.27
C LEU A 7 28.26 -23.45 21.77
N ILE A 8 28.98 -23.21 20.67
CA ILE A 8 28.90 -21.93 19.95
C ILE A 8 27.59 -21.97 19.17
N ALA A 9 26.54 -21.41 19.75
CA ALA A 9 25.34 -21.05 19.02
C ALA A 9 25.72 -19.91 18.06
N LEU A 10 25.89 -20.26 16.78
CA LEU A 10 26.00 -19.30 15.70
C LEU A 10 24.59 -18.74 15.47
N PHE A 11 24.23 -17.70 16.23
CA PHE A 11 23.10 -16.85 15.88
C PHE A 11 23.46 -16.17 14.54
N MET A 12 22.98 -16.73 13.42
CA MET A 12 22.71 -15.90 12.26
C MET A 12 21.56 -14.98 12.65
N LEU A 13 21.90 -13.74 13.00
CA LEU A 13 20.97 -12.64 12.85
C LEU A 13 20.66 -12.57 11.35
N LEU A 14 19.58 -13.24 10.93
CA LEU A 14 18.85 -12.83 9.74
C LEU A 14 18.21 -11.50 10.12
N GLY A 15 18.96 -10.42 9.87
CA GLY A 15 18.40 -9.09 9.92
C GLY A 15 17.31 -9.01 8.87
N VAL A 16 16.07 -8.83 9.32
CA VAL A 16 15.03 -8.21 8.50
C VAL A 16 15.67 -6.93 7.95
N ASN A 17 15.88 -6.87 6.64
CA ASN A 17 16.35 -5.66 5.97
C ASN A 17 15.19 -4.67 5.92
N ASN A 18 14.77 -4.19 7.10
CA ASN A 18 14.06 -2.95 7.20
C ASN A 18 15.04 -1.89 6.70
N GLY A 19 14.80 -1.36 5.50
CA GLY A 19 15.42 -0.11 5.07
C GLY A 19 15.24 0.88 6.22
N ASN A 20 16.35 1.30 6.84
CA ASN A 20 16.31 2.16 8.02
C ASN A 20 15.41 3.36 7.73
N ALA A 21 14.30 3.50 8.47
CA ALA A 21 13.48 4.69 8.46
C ALA A 21 14.34 5.89 8.85
N GLN A 22 14.74 6.70 7.87
CA GLN A 22 15.36 8.00 8.08
C GLN A 22 14.48 9.08 7.46
N GLY A 23 13.39 9.38 8.18
CA GLY A 23 12.89 10.74 8.33
C GLY A 23 11.48 11.05 7.87
N ASN A 24 10.82 10.23 7.05
CA ASN A 24 9.38 10.41 6.77
C ASN A 24 8.72 9.24 6.01
N TYR A 25 9.45 8.52 5.16
CA TYR A 25 8.87 7.50 4.27
C TYR A 25 9.32 6.07 4.63
N ALA A 26 8.44 5.10 4.36
CA ALA A 26 8.74 3.69 4.21
C ALA A 26 8.80 3.33 2.71
N VAL A 27 9.32 2.14 2.40
CA VAL A 27 9.31 1.60 1.04
C VAL A 27 9.03 0.11 1.08
N ASN A 28 8.00 -0.32 0.34
CA ASN A 28 7.56 -1.71 0.24
C ASN A 28 7.48 -2.12 -1.23
N THR A 29 7.65 -3.43 -1.48
CA THR A 29 7.30 -4.00 -2.79
C THR A 29 5.79 -3.96 -2.95
N ILE A 30 5.32 -3.86 -4.19
CA ILE A 30 3.89 -3.93 -4.56
C ILE A 30 3.73 -4.75 -5.85
N PRO A 31 2.53 -5.23 -6.17
CA PRO A 31 2.26 -5.87 -7.44
C PRO A 31 2.70 -5.03 -8.64
N TYR A 32 3.20 -5.72 -9.65
CA TYR A 32 3.59 -5.08 -10.90
C TYR A 32 2.37 -4.77 -11.78
N VAL A 33 1.88 -3.52 -11.69
CA VAL A 33 0.75 -3.04 -12.52
C VAL A 33 1.11 -1.73 -13.24
N PRO A 34 1.55 -1.78 -14.52
CA PRO A 34 1.87 -0.57 -15.28
C PRO A 34 0.62 0.13 -15.80
N TYR A 35 0.59 1.46 -15.70
CA TYR A 35 -0.50 2.27 -16.21
C TYR A 35 -0.36 2.53 -17.72
N GLN A 36 -1.48 2.58 -18.43
CA GLN A 36 -1.54 2.91 -19.86
C GLN A 36 -2.50 4.07 -20.11
N GLY A 37 -2.24 4.88 -21.14
CA GLY A 37 -3.15 5.97 -21.49
C GLY A 37 -2.58 6.93 -22.52
N SER A 38 -3.44 7.86 -22.96
CA SER A 38 -3.01 8.99 -23.78
C SER A 38 -2.13 9.92 -22.94
N MET A 39 -0.95 10.26 -23.45
CA MET A 39 0.04 11.03 -22.70
C MET A 39 0.35 12.37 -23.33
N THR A 40 0.62 13.36 -22.47
CA THR A 40 1.21 14.63 -22.87
C THR A 40 2.71 14.43 -23.01
N ASN A 41 3.22 14.60 -24.24
CA ASN A 41 4.63 14.38 -24.53
C ASN A 41 5.50 15.53 -24.01
N LEU A 42 6.63 15.19 -23.39
CA LEU A 42 7.61 16.14 -22.90
C LEU A 42 8.58 16.52 -24.01
N ASN A 43 8.45 17.74 -24.55
CA ASN A 43 9.34 18.25 -25.57
C ASN A 43 10.55 18.96 -24.93
N THR A 44 11.54 18.17 -24.50
CA THR A 44 12.78 18.66 -23.90
C THR A 44 14.00 18.06 -24.57
N SER A 45 15.07 18.85 -24.68
CA SER A 45 16.38 18.34 -25.12
C SER A 45 16.97 17.41 -24.06
N ASP A 46 17.88 16.55 -24.51
CA ASP A 46 18.70 15.71 -23.65
C ASP A 46 19.40 16.52 -22.54
N ASP A 47 19.56 15.91 -21.36
CA ASP A 47 20.12 16.53 -20.16
C ASP A 47 19.44 17.84 -19.72
N MET A 48 18.16 17.99 -20.01
CA MET A 48 17.35 19.11 -19.52
C MET A 48 16.18 18.65 -18.66
N CYS A 49 15.79 19.53 -17.74
CA CYS A 49 14.53 19.47 -17.03
C CYS A 49 13.43 20.21 -17.83
N SER A 50 12.18 19.77 -17.67
CA SER A 50 11.01 20.43 -18.25
C SER A 50 10.78 21.84 -17.71
N GLY A 51 9.84 22.58 -18.32
CA GLY A 51 9.19 23.69 -17.64
C GLY A 51 8.35 23.22 -16.45
N LEU A 52 7.71 24.16 -15.75
CA LEU A 52 6.77 23.84 -14.67
C LEU A 52 5.55 23.12 -15.22
N ILE A 53 5.22 21.97 -14.63
CA ILE A 53 4.00 21.21 -14.92
C ILE A 53 3.10 21.32 -13.70
N THR A 54 1.91 21.88 -13.87
CA THR A 54 0.92 21.98 -12.80
C THR A 54 0.38 20.58 -12.48
N LEU A 55 0.41 20.22 -11.20
CA LEU A 55 -0.24 19.01 -10.73
C LEU A 55 -1.76 19.23 -10.70
N PRO A 56 -2.56 18.19 -11.04
CA PRO A 56 -4.01 18.28 -10.97
C PRO A 56 -4.53 18.38 -9.51
N PHE A 57 -3.67 18.09 -8.52
CA PHE A 57 -3.93 18.13 -7.09
C PHE A 57 -2.72 18.65 -6.31
N SER A 58 -2.96 18.99 -5.04
CA SER A 58 -1.88 19.28 -4.08
C SER A 58 -1.24 17.97 -3.63
N PHE A 59 0.08 17.92 -3.60
CA PHE A 59 0.85 16.74 -3.22
C PHE A 59 1.83 17.08 -2.10
N ASP A 60 1.76 16.38 -0.98
CA ASP A 60 2.67 16.57 0.14
C ASP A 60 3.90 15.66 0.02
N TYR A 61 5.07 16.28 -0.07
CA TYR A 61 6.35 15.60 -0.16
C TYR A 61 7.28 16.08 0.93
N TYR A 62 7.71 15.17 1.82
CA TYR A 62 8.52 15.49 3.02
C TYR A 62 7.89 16.59 3.91
N GLY A 63 6.56 16.69 3.98
CA GLY A 63 5.85 17.66 4.83
C GLY A 63 5.72 19.06 4.22
N ALA A 64 6.08 19.21 2.94
CA ALA A 64 5.82 20.42 2.17
C ALA A 64 4.80 20.11 1.06
N THR A 65 3.84 21.01 0.88
CA THR A 65 2.81 20.87 -0.16
C THR A 65 3.27 21.48 -1.48
N TYR A 66 3.14 20.72 -2.56
CA TYR A 66 3.47 21.09 -3.94
C TYR A 66 2.24 21.02 -4.82
N ASN A 67 2.14 21.93 -5.79
CA ASN A 67 1.08 21.98 -6.80
C ASN A 67 1.65 21.94 -8.23
N GLN A 68 2.95 21.66 -8.34
CA GLN A 68 3.68 21.66 -9.59
C GLN A 68 4.94 20.80 -9.45
N VAL A 69 5.38 20.25 -10.58
CA VAL A 69 6.58 19.44 -10.68
C VAL A 69 7.41 19.84 -11.90
N VAL A 70 8.65 19.37 -11.92
CA VAL A 70 9.56 19.44 -13.06
C VAL A 70 10.04 18.03 -13.37
N ILE A 71 9.91 17.59 -14.61
CA ILE A 71 10.31 16.25 -15.05
C ILE A 71 11.70 16.34 -15.69
N SER A 72 12.63 15.51 -15.22
CA SER A 72 13.96 15.40 -15.80
C SER A 72 13.99 14.41 -16.96
N THR A 73 14.84 14.68 -17.95
CA THR A 73 15.15 13.73 -19.02
C THR A 73 15.95 12.51 -18.58
N ASN A 74 16.50 12.51 -17.37
CA ASN A 74 17.34 11.46 -16.81
C ASN A 74 16.62 10.54 -15.79
N GLY A 75 15.29 10.60 -15.69
CA GLY A 75 14.53 9.59 -14.93
C GLY A 75 14.13 9.96 -13.51
N TYR A 76 13.97 11.25 -13.21
CA TYR A 76 13.47 11.74 -11.92
C TYR A 76 12.47 12.89 -12.07
N VAL A 77 11.67 13.11 -11.03
CA VAL A 77 10.76 14.25 -10.88
C VAL A 77 11.28 15.14 -9.76
N ASP A 78 11.51 16.42 -10.03
CA ASP A 78 11.99 17.43 -9.08
C ASP A 78 10.83 18.33 -8.66
N LEU A 79 10.66 18.51 -7.35
CA LEU A 79 9.57 19.29 -6.77
C LEU A 79 9.95 20.78 -6.61
N ARG A 80 11.19 21.18 -6.94
CA ARG A 80 11.64 22.58 -6.85
C ARG A 80 11.36 23.30 -8.15
N SER A 81 10.62 24.42 -8.06
CA SER A 81 10.38 25.28 -9.22
C SER A 81 11.65 25.88 -9.82
N SER A 82 12.73 25.99 -9.05
CA SER A 82 14.04 26.47 -9.50
C SER A 82 14.77 25.51 -10.45
N SER A 83 14.31 24.27 -10.58
CA SER A 83 14.87 23.29 -11.53
C SER A 83 14.26 23.41 -12.94
N ALA A 84 13.19 24.20 -13.11
CA ALA A 84 12.48 24.32 -14.37
C ALA A 84 13.36 24.89 -15.49
N ASN A 85 13.39 24.21 -16.64
CA ASN A 85 14.24 24.52 -17.80
C ASN A 85 15.74 24.57 -17.51
N MET A 86 16.18 23.97 -16.40
CA MET A 86 17.59 23.89 -16.05
C MET A 86 18.22 22.59 -16.56
N TYR A 87 19.55 22.54 -16.48
CA TYR A 87 20.30 21.32 -16.72
C TYR A 87 19.87 20.20 -15.76
N SER A 88 19.68 19.01 -16.30
CA SER A 88 19.40 17.77 -15.58
C SER A 88 20.70 17.01 -15.39
N PRO A 89 21.26 16.92 -14.17
CA PRO A 89 22.44 16.10 -13.92
C PRO A 89 22.22 14.65 -14.39
N PHE A 90 23.22 14.05 -15.02
CA PHE A 90 23.27 12.61 -15.34
C PHE A 90 24.38 11.88 -14.57
N SER A 91 25.43 12.62 -14.16
CA SER A 91 26.63 12.09 -13.54
C SER A 91 26.59 12.20 -12.01
N PHE A 92 26.73 11.07 -11.34
CA PHE A 92 26.80 10.94 -9.89
C PHE A 92 27.54 9.66 -9.48
N SER A 93 28.06 9.65 -8.25
CA SER A 93 28.75 8.47 -7.68
C SER A 93 28.41 8.21 -6.21
N THR A 94 27.62 9.08 -5.58
CA THR A 94 27.19 8.95 -4.19
C THR A 94 25.85 8.20 -4.12
N THR A 95 25.61 7.48 -3.03
CA THR A 95 24.31 6.90 -2.70
C THR A 95 23.40 7.96 -2.08
N ILE A 96 22.09 7.69 -2.00
CA ILE A 96 21.15 8.47 -1.18
C ILE A 96 20.91 7.77 0.18
N PRO A 97 20.64 8.51 1.27
CA PRO A 97 20.73 9.97 1.38
C PRO A 97 22.18 10.47 1.35
N ASN A 98 22.39 11.64 0.74
CA ASN A 98 23.67 12.34 0.77
C ASN A 98 23.49 13.82 0.43
N THR A 99 23.98 14.72 1.29
CA THR A 99 23.89 16.18 1.07
C THR A 99 24.63 16.63 -0.18
N ALA A 100 25.64 15.89 -0.64
CA ALA A 100 26.36 16.12 -1.88
C ALA A 100 25.74 15.42 -3.12
N PHE A 101 24.64 14.68 -2.98
CA PHE A 101 23.91 14.12 -4.14
C PHE A 101 23.46 15.25 -5.09
N PRO A 102 23.62 15.15 -6.42
CA PRO A 102 23.47 16.31 -7.31
C PRO A 102 22.03 16.79 -7.49
N VAL A 103 21.05 15.93 -7.25
CA VAL A 103 19.62 16.26 -7.26
C VAL A 103 19.07 16.23 -5.84
N LYS A 104 18.04 17.03 -5.59
CA LYS A 104 17.47 17.28 -4.24
C LYS A 104 15.98 17.49 -4.37
N ASN A 105 15.24 17.13 -3.34
CA ASN A 105 13.78 17.26 -3.31
C ASN A 105 13.15 16.58 -4.54
N SER A 106 13.54 15.33 -4.78
CA SER A 106 13.22 14.63 -6.02
C SER A 106 12.82 13.19 -5.77
N ILE A 107 11.90 12.73 -6.61
CA ILE A 107 11.46 11.34 -6.74
C ILE A 107 12.29 10.73 -7.87
N LEU A 108 13.14 9.76 -7.53
CA LEU A 108 14.07 9.10 -8.45
C LEU A 108 13.39 7.80 -8.92
N GLY A 109 12.89 7.77 -10.16
CA GLY A 109 12.23 6.59 -10.72
C GLY A 109 13.26 5.53 -11.08
N ALA A 110 14.00 5.78 -12.16
CA ALA A 110 15.23 5.05 -12.47
C ALA A 110 16.27 6.09 -12.92
N TYR A 111 16.71 6.94 -12.00
CA TYR A 111 17.60 8.05 -12.31
C TYR A 111 18.94 7.53 -12.85
N GLN A 112 19.21 7.80 -14.12
CA GLN A 112 20.39 7.38 -14.85
C GLN A 112 20.65 8.28 -16.08
N ASP A 113 21.79 8.07 -16.73
CA ASP A 113 22.16 8.76 -17.97
C ASP A 113 21.37 8.23 -19.17
N LEU A 114 20.24 8.88 -19.44
CA LEU A 114 19.33 8.58 -20.56
C LEU A 114 19.68 9.42 -21.78
N TYR A 115 19.34 8.92 -22.96
CA TYR A 115 19.61 9.56 -24.24
C TYR A 115 18.34 9.77 -25.04
N ASN A 116 17.81 10.98 -24.89
CA ASN A 116 16.46 11.33 -25.29
C ASN A 116 16.37 11.84 -26.73
N THR A 117 17.49 11.77 -27.46
CA THR A 117 17.56 12.14 -28.88
C THR A 117 17.37 10.95 -29.82
N THR A 118 17.42 9.72 -29.31
CA THR A 118 17.35 8.50 -30.13
C THR A 118 16.31 7.52 -29.61
N GLY A 119 15.07 7.68 -30.09
CA GLY A 119 13.95 6.79 -29.76
C GLY A 119 13.39 7.00 -28.35
N GLY A 120 12.30 6.30 -28.08
CA GLY A 120 11.53 6.46 -26.85
C GLY A 120 10.80 7.78 -26.76
N PHE A 121 10.10 7.98 -25.66
CA PHE A 121 9.53 9.27 -25.29
C PHE A 121 9.34 9.37 -23.78
N ILE A 122 9.26 10.61 -23.29
CA ILE A 122 8.92 10.91 -21.90
C ILE A 122 7.59 11.63 -21.95
N GLY A 123 6.62 11.18 -21.18
CA GLY A 123 5.32 11.83 -21.11
C GLY A 123 4.75 11.80 -19.71
N TYR A 124 3.63 12.49 -19.54
CA TYR A 124 2.83 12.39 -18.33
C TYR A 124 1.34 12.36 -18.66
N THR A 125 0.55 11.82 -17.75
CA THR A 125 -0.91 11.80 -17.85
C THR A 125 -1.56 11.85 -16.47
N VAL A 126 -2.87 12.04 -16.46
CA VAL A 126 -3.72 11.95 -15.26
C VAL A 126 -4.67 10.78 -15.45
N TYR A 127 -4.69 9.88 -14.48
CA TYR A 127 -5.57 8.72 -14.44
C TYR A 127 -6.53 8.85 -13.27
N GLY A 128 -7.73 8.26 -13.39
CA GLY A 128 -8.77 8.32 -12.37
C GLY A 128 -9.50 9.66 -12.28
N THR A 129 -10.33 9.80 -11.25
CA THR A 129 -11.16 10.98 -10.97
C THR A 129 -10.90 11.53 -9.57
N ALA A 130 -11.07 12.84 -9.38
CA ALA A 130 -10.79 13.47 -8.09
C ALA A 130 -11.70 12.91 -6.98
N PRO A 131 -11.18 12.67 -5.76
CA PRO A 131 -9.85 12.97 -5.24
C PRO A 131 -8.89 11.76 -5.28
N TYR A 132 -9.14 10.74 -6.10
CA TYR A 132 -8.27 9.57 -6.26
C TYR A 132 -7.53 9.58 -7.60
N ARG A 133 -7.17 10.79 -8.07
CA ARG A 133 -6.38 10.91 -9.30
C ARG A 133 -4.96 10.42 -9.06
N LYS A 134 -4.40 9.84 -10.11
CA LYS A 134 -3.00 9.47 -10.21
C LYS A 134 -2.33 10.38 -11.24
N PHE A 135 -1.24 11.05 -10.87
CA PHE A 135 -0.39 11.76 -11.82
C PHE A 135 0.78 10.85 -12.18
N ILE A 136 0.86 10.42 -13.44
CA ILE A 136 1.80 9.41 -13.90
C ILE A 136 2.82 10.07 -14.82
N VAL A 137 4.10 9.91 -14.51
CA VAL A 137 5.22 10.21 -15.41
C VAL A 137 5.73 8.91 -15.99
N TYR A 138 5.90 8.84 -17.29
CA TYR A 138 6.26 7.63 -18.00
C TYR A 138 7.44 7.87 -18.94
N TYR A 139 8.50 7.11 -18.70
CA TYR A 139 9.65 6.96 -19.58
C TYR A 139 9.44 5.68 -20.38
N TYR A 140 9.22 5.81 -21.69
CA TYR A 140 8.95 4.67 -22.56
C TYR A 140 10.08 4.48 -23.56
N GLN A 141 10.75 3.33 -23.47
CA GLN A 141 11.85 2.95 -24.37
C GLN A 141 12.89 4.07 -24.54
N ASN A 142 13.29 4.75 -23.47
CA ASN A 142 14.36 5.74 -23.52
C ASN A 142 15.70 5.02 -23.71
N ALA A 143 16.50 5.47 -24.68
CA ALA A 143 17.83 4.92 -24.90
C ALA A 143 18.79 5.32 -23.77
N LEU A 144 19.89 4.58 -23.59
CA LEU A 144 20.98 4.96 -22.70
C LEU A 144 22.11 5.59 -23.52
N PHE A 145 22.72 6.68 -23.04
CA PHE A 145 23.67 7.52 -23.80
C PHE A 145 24.80 6.75 -24.50
N ALA A 146 25.55 5.93 -23.77
CA ALA A 146 26.65 5.14 -24.32
C ALA A 146 26.23 3.76 -24.86
N CYS A 147 24.94 3.41 -24.78
CA CYS A 147 24.39 2.13 -25.22
C CYS A 147 23.04 2.37 -25.94
N SER A 148 23.08 3.08 -27.07
CA SER A 148 21.87 3.54 -27.77
C SER A 148 21.03 2.42 -28.42
N SER A 149 21.36 1.15 -28.23
CA SER A 149 20.51 -0.02 -28.53
C SER A 149 19.78 -0.58 -27.30
N MET A 150 20.19 -0.22 -26.09
CA MET A 150 19.53 -0.58 -24.84
C MET A 150 18.44 0.43 -24.50
N ARG A 151 17.35 -0.02 -23.89
CA ARG A 151 16.13 0.77 -23.65
C ARG A 151 15.68 0.59 -22.21
N SER A 152 15.25 1.69 -21.58
CA SER A 152 14.63 1.64 -20.26
C SER A 152 13.20 2.16 -20.33
N THR A 153 12.30 1.45 -19.65
CA THR A 153 10.88 1.75 -19.54
C THR A 153 10.48 1.68 -18.07
N PHE A 154 9.94 2.77 -17.53
CA PHE A 154 9.51 2.85 -16.13
C PHE A 154 8.55 4.04 -15.88
N GLN A 155 7.82 3.99 -14.78
CA GLN A 155 6.84 5.00 -14.38
C GLN A 155 7.10 5.52 -12.97
N ILE A 156 6.67 6.75 -12.72
CA ILE A 156 6.55 7.37 -11.40
C ILE A 156 5.09 7.79 -11.26
N VAL A 157 4.41 7.34 -10.22
CA VAL A 157 2.99 7.57 -9.97
C VAL A 157 2.84 8.35 -8.67
N LEU A 158 2.12 9.46 -8.70
CA LEU A 158 1.75 10.24 -7.51
C LEU A 158 0.26 10.07 -7.26
N HIS A 159 -0.12 9.70 -6.04
CA HIS A 159 -1.51 9.51 -5.65
C HIS A 159 -2.05 10.75 -4.91
N GLU A 160 -3.22 11.24 -5.31
CA GLU A 160 -3.80 12.50 -4.82
C GLU A 160 -4.10 12.50 -3.31
N THR A 161 -4.93 11.57 -2.83
CA THR A 161 -5.42 11.58 -1.43
C THR A 161 -4.38 11.06 -0.45
N SER A 162 -3.78 9.91 -0.75
CA SER A 162 -2.83 9.24 0.14
C SER A 162 -1.44 9.88 0.14
N ASN A 163 -1.10 10.66 -0.90
CA ASN A 163 0.25 11.18 -1.16
C ASN A 163 1.33 10.08 -1.26
N ILE A 164 0.88 8.86 -1.58
CA ILE A 164 1.74 7.73 -1.90
C ILE A 164 2.46 7.99 -3.24
N ILE A 165 3.64 7.41 -3.38
CA ILE A 165 4.45 7.45 -4.58
C ILE A 165 4.75 6.02 -4.99
N ASP A 166 4.38 5.63 -6.20
CA ASP A 166 4.82 4.36 -6.77
C ASP A 166 5.90 4.58 -7.82
N VAL A 167 6.86 3.67 -7.88
CA VAL A 167 7.83 3.55 -8.97
C VAL A 167 7.71 2.17 -9.59
N ILE A 168 7.32 2.12 -10.85
CA ILE A 168 7.09 0.87 -11.59
C ILE A 168 8.21 0.71 -12.63
N LEU A 169 9.09 -0.27 -12.43
CA LEU A 169 10.21 -0.63 -13.29
C LEU A 169 9.77 -1.72 -14.28
N ILE A 170 9.33 -1.30 -15.47
CA ILE A 170 8.77 -2.19 -16.50
C ILE A 170 9.88 -3.02 -17.16
N ASP A 171 10.85 -2.36 -17.79
CA ASP A 171 12.06 -2.98 -18.31
C ASP A 171 13.18 -1.97 -18.15
N LYS A 172 13.94 -2.10 -17.06
CA LYS A 172 15.10 -1.27 -16.77
C LYS A 172 16.35 -2.04 -17.16
N GLN A 173 16.96 -1.61 -18.28
CA GLN A 173 18.27 -2.08 -18.71
C GLN A 173 19.44 -1.23 -18.17
N ALA A 174 20.60 -1.86 -17.98
CA ALA A 174 21.80 -1.21 -17.45
C ALA A 174 22.92 -1.15 -18.50
N CYS A 175 23.60 0.00 -18.59
CA CYS A 175 24.74 0.21 -19.50
C CYS A 175 26.00 0.61 -18.73
N ALA A 176 26.98 -0.29 -18.63
CA ALA A 176 28.21 -0.01 -17.88
C ALA A 176 29.02 1.17 -18.45
N ASN A 177 28.83 1.51 -19.72
CA ASN A 177 29.53 2.61 -20.38
C ASN A 177 28.88 3.99 -20.15
N ALA A 178 27.64 4.04 -19.69
CA ALA A 178 26.91 5.27 -19.40
C ALA A 178 27.04 5.58 -17.90
N ASN A 179 28.00 6.43 -17.53
CA ASN A 179 28.31 6.76 -16.12
C ASN A 179 28.47 5.52 -15.21
N ALA A 180 29.27 4.54 -15.64
CA ALA A 180 29.46 3.25 -14.95
C ALA A 180 28.16 2.43 -14.74
N GLY A 181 27.10 2.75 -15.51
CA GLY A 181 25.76 2.19 -15.40
C GLY A 181 25.09 2.45 -14.07
N ARG A 182 25.46 3.54 -13.39
CA ARG A 182 24.88 3.92 -12.10
C ARG A 182 23.43 4.34 -12.29
N THR A 183 22.55 3.70 -11.52
CA THR A 183 21.14 4.04 -11.43
C THR A 183 20.72 4.09 -9.96
N VAL A 184 19.70 4.90 -9.67
CA VAL A 184 19.03 4.91 -8.36
C VAL A 184 17.52 5.03 -8.52
N THR A 185 16.80 4.26 -7.71
CA THR A 185 15.37 4.42 -7.42
C THR A 185 15.22 4.82 -5.96
N GLY A 186 14.39 5.81 -5.66
CA GLY A 186 14.19 6.27 -4.29
C GLY A 186 13.75 7.72 -4.17
N LEU A 187 13.69 8.20 -2.93
CA LEU A 187 13.31 9.56 -2.59
C LEU A 187 14.47 10.30 -1.92
N ILE A 188 14.59 11.59 -2.18
CA ILE A 188 15.53 12.46 -1.48
C ILE A 188 14.90 13.80 -1.14
N ASP A 189 15.12 14.28 0.08
CA ASP A 189 14.57 15.55 0.57
C ASP A 189 15.33 16.78 0.02
N ILE A 190 14.85 17.96 0.39
CA ILE A 190 15.46 19.25 -0.02
C ILE A 190 16.87 19.45 0.50
N SER A 191 17.23 18.89 1.64
CA SER A 191 18.57 19.00 2.23
C SER A 191 19.55 17.98 1.64
N GLY A 192 19.03 16.86 1.14
CA GLY A 192 19.77 15.66 0.78
C GLY A 192 20.23 14.84 1.97
N ALA A 193 19.99 15.29 3.21
CA ALA A 193 20.35 14.56 4.41
C ALA A 193 19.35 13.43 4.71
N ASN A 194 18.13 13.51 4.16
CA ASN A 194 17.11 12.47 4.28
C ASN A 194 16.77 11.89 2.90
N GLY A 195 16.47 10.60 2.88
CA GLY A 195 16.24 9.87 1.64
C GLY A 195 16.09 8.39 1.93
N ILE A 196 15.40 7.70 1.03
CA ILE A 196 15.13 6.26 1.12
C ILE A 196 15.22 5.64 -0.26
N SER A 197 15.65 4.39 -0.33
CA SER A 197 15.77 3.64 -1.58
C SER A 197 15.40 2.19 -1.30
N PRO A 198 14.72 1.49 -2.23
CA PRO A 198 14.45 0.07 -2.08
C PRO A 198 15.74 -0.75 -1.93
N ALA A 199 15.62 -1.92 -1.32
CA ALA A 199 16.74 -2.84 -1.16
C ALA A 199 17.40 -3.14 -2.52
N GLY A 200 18.72 -2.92 -2.62
CA GLY A 200 19.45 -3.16 -3.86
C GLY A 200 19.16 -2.19 -5.02
N ARG A 201 18.37 -1.13 -4.81
CA ARG A 201 18.03 -0.12 -5.84
C ARG A 201 18.63 1.27 -5.59
N ASN A 202 19.52 1.38 -4.61
CA ASN A 202 20.33 2.58 -4.41
C ASN A 202 21.38 2.74 -5.52
N THR A 203 22.16 3.84 -5.53
CA THR A 203 23.18 4.13 -6.54
C THR A 203 24.08 2.92 -6.79
N GLY A 204 23.93 2.29 -7.95
CA GLY A 204 24.64 1.07 -8.29
C GLY A 204 24.39 0.62 -9.73
N PHE A 205 25.02 -0.49 -10.10
CA PHE A 205 24.84 -1.12 -11.40
C PHE A 205 23.83 -2.25 -11.29
N TRP A 206 22.60 -2.02 -11.75
CA TRP A 206 21.52 -2.99 -11.68
C TRP A 206 20.51 -2.80 -12.83
N SER A 207 19.86 -3.90 -13.20
CA SER A 207 18.69 -3.96 -14.07
C SER A 207 17.50 -4.43 -13.26
N ALA A 208 16.28 -4.17 -13.75
CA ALA A 208 15.04 -4.61 -13.15
C ALA A 208 14.03 -4.92 -14.27
N TYR A 209 13.15 -5.88 -14.04
CA TYR A 209 12.11 -6.28 -14.99
C TYR A 209 10.87 -6.66 -14.20
N HIS A 210 9.73 -6.03 -14.54
CA HIS A 210 8.44 -6.24 -13.86
C HIS A 210 8.51 -6.11 -12.34
N GLU A 211 9.05 -4.99 -11.87
CA GLU A 211 9.26 -4.72 -10.45
C GLU A 211 8.60 -3.40 -10.08
N ALA A 212 7.96 -3.30 -8.92
CA ALA A 212 7.30 -2.08 -8.47
C ALA A 212 7.54 -1.80 -6.97
N TRP A 213 7.58 -0.51 -6.61
CA TRP A 213 7.85 -0.05 -5.25
C TRP A 213 6.91 1.06 -4.84
N ARG A 214 6.31 0.93 -3.66
CA ARG A 214 5.48 1.94 -3.02
C ARG A 214 6.26 2.66 -1.93
N PHE A 215 6.29 3.98 -2.02
CA PHE A 215 6.78 4.85 -0.97
C PHE A 215 5.61 5.57 -0.32
N SER A 216 5.34 5.20 0.92
CA SER A 216 4.28 5.79 1.75
C SER A 216 4.88 6.38 3.02
N ARG A 217 4.10 7.18 3.74
CA ARG A 217 4.46 7.64 5.08
C ARG A 217 3.58 6.89 6.07
N PRO A 218 4.12 5.95 6.84
CA PRO A 218 3.31 5.13 7.75
C PRO A 218 2.44 5.98 8.67
N GLY A 219 1.12 5.75 8.65
CA GLY A 219 0.14 6.46 9.48
C GLY A 219 -0.09 7.94 9.13
N TYR A 220 0.35 8.41 7.97
CA TYR A 220 0.06 9.77 7.50
C TYR A 220 -1.15 9.77 6.57
N TYR A 221 -2.25 10.31 7.08
CA TYR A 221 -3.41 10.70 6.28
C TYR A 221 -3.60 12.21 6.45
N ALA A 222 -3.33 12.99 5.40
CA ALA A 222 -3.40 14.45 5.48
C ALA A 222 -4.74 14.91 6.05
N ASN A 223 -5.82 14.32 5.55
CA ASN A 223 -7.20 14.51 5.97
C ASN A 223 -7.80 13.17 6.38
N TYR A 224 -8.84 13.19 7.21
CA TYR A 224 -9.75 12.05 7.31
C TYR A 224 -10.70 12.11 6.12
N SER A 225 -10.94 11.00 5.45
CA SER A 225 -11.83 10.92 4.29
C SER A 225 -13.08 10.14 4.68
N TYR A 226 -14.24 10.65 4.26
CA TYR A 226 -15.50 9.93 4.28
C TYR A 226 -16.03 9.85 2.86
N VAL A 227 -15.98 8.66 2.28
CA VAL A 227 -16.46 8.38 0.93
C VAL A 227 -17.67 7.46 1.01
N LEU A 228 -18.79 7.89 0.44
CA LEU A 228 -20.03 7.11 0.39
C LEU A 228 -20.50 6.90 -1.04
N CYS A 229 -21.37 5.91 -1.22
CA CYS A 229 -22.03 5.67 -2.49
C CYS A 229 -23.13 6.69 -2.79
N ASP A 230 -23.03 7.30 -3.97
CA ASP A 230 -23.94 8.26 -4.55
C ASP A 230 -24.78 7.60 -5.67
N PRO A 231 -25.97 7.07 -5.36
CA PRO A 231 -26.80 6.38 -6.35
C PRO A 231 -27.45 7.34 -7.37
N ASN A 232 -27.47 8.65 -7.12
CA ASN A 232 -28.07 9.63 -8.04
C ASN A 232 -27.00 10.38 -8.87
N ASN A 233 -25.72 10.21 -8.51
CA ASN A 233 -24.53 10.77 -9.14
C ASN A 233 -24.62 12.31 -9.30
N ASP A 234 -25.13 12.99 -8.28
CA ASP A 234 -25.18 14.46 -8.19
C ASP A 234 -23.99 15.06 -7.43
N GLY A 235 -23.13 14.21 -6.84
CA GLY A 235 -21.93 14.58 -6.12
C GLY A 235 -22.20 15.09 -4.69
N ILE A 236 -23.42 14.92 -4.18
CA ILE A 236 -23.85 15.32 -2.84
C ILE A 236 -24.30 14.07 -2.07
N GLY A 237 -23.90 13.99 -0.80
CA GLY A 237 -24.18 12.85 0.06
C GLY A 237 -24.68 13.28 1.44
N ASP A 238 -25.43 12.38 2.09
CA ASP A 238 -25.83 12.51 3.49
C ASP A 238 -24.87 11.68 4.37
N PHE A 239 -23.93 12.36 5.02
CA PHE A 239 -22.85 11.72 5.78
C PHE A 239 -23.26 11.48 7.24
N ASN A 240 -23.07 10.27 7.74
CA ASN A 240 -23.37 9.93 9.13
C ASN A 240 -22.31 10.52 10.07
N VAL A 241 -22.71 11.51 10.87
CA VAL A 241 -21.80 12.20 11.79
C VAL A 241 -21.18 11.23 12.81
N ALA A 242 -21.89 10.19 13.22
CA ALA A 242 -21.40 9.24 14.20
C ALA A 242 -20.21 8.42 13.70
N VAL A 243 -20.15 8.12 12.39
CA VAL A 243 -19.02 7.39 11.76
C VAL A 243 -17.75 8.22 11.91
N ILE A 244 -17.79 9.49 11.48
CA ILE A 244 -16.66 10.44 11.63
C ILE A 244 -16.20 10.55 13.08
N GLN A 245 -17.15 10.62 14.02
CA GLN A 245 -16.85 10.74 15.45
C GLN A 245 -16.19 9.48 16.00
N ASN A 246 -16.69 8.30 15.61
CA ASN A 246 -16.15 7.01 16.03
C ASN A 246 -14.74 6.81 15.47
N ASP A 247 -14.52 7.08 14.18
CA ASP A 247 -13.23 6.86 13.54
C ASP A 247 -12.14 7.80 14.08
N LEU A 248 -12.48 9.08 14.26
CA LEU A 248 -11.51 10.07 14.73
C LEU A 248 -11.16 9.93 16.21
N PHE A 249 -12.10 9.48 17.04
CA PHE A 249 -11.83 9.31 18.46
C PHE A 249 -12.69 8.22 19.13
N PRO A 250 -12.40 6.93 18.86
CA PRO A 250 -13.22 5.80 19.30
C PRO A 250 -13.43 5.74 20.82
N SER A 251 -12.44 6.19 21.60
CA SER A 251 -12.51 6.18 23.07
C SER A 251 -13.48 7.22 23.67
N ASN A 252 -13.80 8.28 22.92
CA ASN A 252 -14.82 9.27 23.31
C ASN A 252 -15.39 10.00 22.08
N PRO A 253 -16.18 9.31 21.23
CA PRO A 253 -16.67 9.85 19.96
C PRO A 253 -17.49 11.13 20.16
N SER A 254 -18.28 11.17 21.24
CA SER A 254 -19.15 12.30 21.59
C SER A 254 -18.42 13.62 21.84
N SER A 255 -17.09 13.58 22.05
CA SER A 255 -16.28 14.80 22.22
C SER A 255 -15.83 15.43 20.91
N VAL A 256 -16.00 14.74 19.78
CA VAL A 256 -15.66 15.22 18.44
C VAL A 256 -16.79 16.12 17.94
N ASN A 257 -16.50 17.40 17.77
CA ASN A 257 -17.45 18.39 17.24
C ASN A 257 -17.07 18.74 15.79
N LEU A 258 -18.06 18.71 14.89
CA LEU A 258 -17.84 19.02 13.47
C LEU A 258 -18.30 20.44 13.14
N TYR A 259 -17.58 21.10 12.24
CA TYR A 259 -17.81 22.47 11.83
C TYR A 259 -17.69 22.60 10.31
N PRO A 260 -18.56 23.39 9.64
CA PRO A 260 -18.53 23.50 8.19
C PRO A 260 -17.27 24.21 7.65
N THR A 261 -16.63 25.07 8.47
CA THR A 261 -15.48 25.88 8.04
C THR A 261 -14.36 25.90 9.09
N MET A 262 -13.13 26.19 8.64
CA MET A 262 -11.97 26.34 9.54
C MET A 262 -12.17 27.49 10.53
N ALA A 263 -12.85 28.57 10.12
CA ALA A 263 -13.14 29.71 10.97
C ALA A 263 -14.12 29.32 12.10
N ASP A 264 -15.16 28.56 11.75
CA ASP A 264 -16.13 28.02 12.71
C ASP A 264 -15.47 27.03 13.69
N ALA A 265 -14.60 26.15 13.20
CA ALA A 265 -13.83 25.24 14.04
C ALA A 265 -12.91 25.98 15.03
N GLY A 266 -12.18 27.00 14.55
CA GLY A 266 -11.28 27.80 15.39
C GLY A 266 -12.01 28.66 16.42
N ALA A 267 -13.19 29.20 16.07
CA ALA A 267 -14.04 29.96 16.99
C ALA A 267 -14.97 29.07 17.82
N GLN A 268 -15.08 27.79 17.47
CA GLN A 268 -16.08 26.83 17.96
C GLN A 268 -17.52 27.36 17.88
N THR A 269 -17.88 27.95 16.73
CA THR A 269 -19.22 28.49 16.44
C THR A 269 -19.89 27.71 15.32
N ASN A 270 -21.23 27.68 15.26
CA ASN A 270 -21.98 27.01 14.18
C ASN A 270 -21.63 25.52 13.98
N ALA A 271 -21.50 24.78 15.09
CA ALA A 271 -21.28 23.34 15.03
C ALA A 271 -22.39 22.64 14.20
N ILE A 272 -22.00 21.63 13.43
CA ILE A 272 -22.93 20.74 12.73
C ILE A 272 -23.69 19.95 13.80
N THR A 273 -25.01 20.09 13.80
CA THR A 273 -25.91 19.43 14.75
C THR A 273 -26.82 18.44 14.03
N GLY A 274 -26.90 17.22 14.52
CA GLY A 274 -27.76 16.18 13.95
C GLY A 274 -26.98 14.89 13.64
N PRO A 275 -27.69 13.79 13.36
CA PRO A 275 -27.06 12.52 13.03
C PRO A 275 -26.46 12.49 11.62
N PHE A 276 -26.93 13.35 10.71
CA PHE A 276 -26.46 13.42 9.32
C PHE A 276 -26.09 14.84 8.92
N TYR A 277 -25.12 14.95 8.03
CA TYR A 277 -24.72 16.19 7.38
C TYR A 277 -24.76 16.02 5.86
N THR A 278 -25.61 16.79 5.18
CA THR A 278 -25.65 16.83 3.71
C THR A 278 -24.53 17.72 3.19
N SER A 279 -23.68 17.21 2.32
CA SER A 279 -22.65 18.03 1.68
C SER A 279 -23.26 19.09 0.76
N LEU A 280 -22.54 20.18 0.54
CA LEU A 280 -22.96 21.32 -0.30
C LEU A 280 -22.35 21.26 -1.70
N SER A 281 -21.34 20.43 -1.88
CA SER A 281 -20.61 20.24 -3.13
C SER A 281 -19.84 18.92 -3.09
N GLN A 282 -19.48 18.41 -4.27
CA GLN A 282 -18.53 17.31 -4.39
C GLN A 282 -17.20 17.67 -3.70
N ASN A 283 -16.61 16.70 -2.99
CA ASN A 283 -15.32 16.82 -2.29
C ASN A 283 -15.27 17.96 -1.26
N GLN A 284 -16.37 18.20 -0.53
CA GLN A 284 -16.44 19.26 0.47
C GLN A 284 -15.53 18.94 1.67
N VAL A 285 -14.75 19.93 2.12
CA VAL A 285 -13.99 19.82 3.37
C VAL A 285 -14.74 20.48 4.53
N ILE A 286 -14.97 19.73 5.60
CA ILE A 286 -15.40 20.20 6.91
C ILE A 286 -14.29 19.98 7.94
N TYR A 287 -14.51 20.36 9.20
CA TYR A 287 -13.47 20.34 10.24
C TYR A 287 -13.98 19.71 11.54
N ALA A 288 -13.27 18.71 12.02
CA ALA A 288 -13.47 18.09 13.32
C ALA A 288 -12.58 18.74 14.39
N VAL A 289 -13.14 19.02 15.55
CA VAL A 289 -12.42 19.53 16.73
C VAL A 289 -12.56 18.54 17.87
N TYR A 290 -11.42 18.03 18.34
CA TYR A 290 -11.32 17.10 19.46
C TYR A 290 -9.92 17.17 20.06
N ASN A 291 -9.77 16.93 21.36
CA ASN A 291 -8.48 16.96 22.07
C ASN A 291 -7.61 18.22 21.80
N GLY A 292 -8.24 19.37 21.55
CA GLY A 292 -7.54 20.63 21.23
C GLY A 292 -6.91 20.68 19.84
N GLN A 293 -7.22 19.72 18.97
CA GLN A 293 -6.78 19.66 17.58
C GLN A 293 -7.94 19.99 16.64
N ILE A 294 -7.60 20.50 15.46
CA ILE A 294 -8.54 20.66 14.33
C ILE A 294 -8.05 19.74 13.22
N LYS A 295 -8.90 18.80 12.80
CA LYS A 295 -8.64 17.85 11.70
C LYS A 295 -9.58 18.15 10.55
N ALA A 296 -9.05 18.23 9.33
CA ALA A 296 -9.88 18.34 8.14
C ALA A 296 -10.51 16.99 7.81
N VAL A 297 -11.79 17.03 7.44
CA VAL A 297 -12.60 15.88 7.02
C VAL A 297 -13.07 16.14 5.59
N THR A 298 -12.66 15.30 4.65
CA THR A 298 -13.05 15.39 3.25
C THR A 298 -14.27 14.51 3.04
N LEU A 299 -15.38 15.10 2.61
CA LEU A 299 -16.63 14.42 2.34
C LEU A 299 -16.79 14.21 0.84
N GLN A 300 -17.05 12.97 0.43
CA GLN A 300 -17.22 12.62 -0.97
C GLN A 300 -18.37 11.64 -1.18
N ALA A 301 -19.11 11.88 -2.25
CA ALA A 301 -20.11 10.98 -2.78
C ALA A 301 -19.60 10.51 -4.16
N ILE A 302 -19.49 9.18 -4.37
CA ILE A 302 -19.00 8.57 -5.62
C ILE A 302 -20.05 7.67 -6.28
N ASP A 303 -19.99 7.56 -7.60
CA ASP A 303 -20.79 6.58 -8.33
C ASP A 303 -20.25 5.17 -8.06
N CYS A 304 -20.86 4.44 -7.12
CA CYS A 304 -20.48 3.05 -6.84
C CYS A 304 -21.03 2.04 -7.85
N THR A 305 -21.71 2.49 -8.92
CA THR A 305 -22.15 1.57 -9.98
C THR A 305 -21.01 1.18 -10.92
N ILE A 306 -19.89 1.91 -10.85
CA ILE A 306 -18.62 1.51 -11.45
C ILE A 306 -17.77 0.79 -10.41
N ASP A 307 -16.96 -0.14 -10.90
CA ASP A 307 -15.81 -0.70 -10.20
C ASP A 307 -14.67 0.34 -10.34
N ALA A 308 -14.24 0.90 -9.21
CA ALA A 308 -13.48 2.15 -9.17
C ALA A 308 -11.99 1.98 -9.51
N ASP A 309 -11.38 0.85 -9.16
CA ASP A 309 -10.01 0.47 -9.54
C ASP A 309 -9.95 -0.62 -10.62
N SER A 310 -11.11 -1.17 -11.01
CA SER A 310 -11.26 -2.18 -12.06
C SER A 310 -10.67 -3.54 -11.69
N ASP A 311 -10.79 -3.92 -10.43
CA ASP A 311 -10.30 -5.18 -9.88
C ASP A 311 -11.36 -6.31 -9.84
N SER A 312 -12.56 -6.05 -10.34
CA SER A 312 -13.74 -6.96 -10.38
C SER A 312 -14.56 -7.04 -9.11
N VAL A 313 -14.14 -6.43 -8.01
CA VAL A 313 -14.98 -6.22 -6.82
C VAL A 313 -15.83 -4.97 -7.05
N PRO A 314 -17.17 -5.06 -6.92
CA PRO A 314 -17.99 -3.86 -6.98
C PRO A 314 -17.68 -2.92 -5.81
N THR A 315 -17.43 -1.64 -6.12
CA THR A 315 -17.18 -0.56 -5.14
C THR A 315 -18.14 -0.56 -3.93
N ASP A 316 -19.41 -0.92 -4.11
CA ASP A 316 -20.38 -0.95 -3.01
C ASP A 316 -20.26 -2.16 -2.07
N LEU A 317 -19.55 -3.22 -2.47
CA LEU A 317 -19.25 -4.39 -1.65
C LEU A 317 -17.98 -4.24 -0.81
N GLU A 318 -17.21 -3.18 -1.06
CA GLU A 318 -15.93 -2.91 -0.38
C GLU A 318 -16.09 -2.10 0.91
N ASP A 319 -17.33 -1.70 1.23
CA ASP A 319 -17.74 -1.29 2.58
C ASP A 319 -17.88 -2.54 3.47
N LEU A 320 -16.73 -3.14 3.84
CA LEU A 320 -16.66 -4.43 4.54
C LEU A 320 -17.36 -4.41 5.91
N ASN A 321 -17.38 -3.25 6.55
CA ASN A 321 -17.96 -3.06 7.87
C ASN A 321 -19.43 -2.55 7.85
N ALA A 322 -19.92 -2.14 6.67
CA ALA A 322 -21.25 -1.60 6.41
C ALA A 322 -21.58 -0.32 7.21
N ASP A 323 -20.59 0.52 7.47
CA ASP A 323 -20.74 1.81 8.14
C ASP A 323 -20.98 2.97 7.15
N THR A 324 -20.98 2.69 5.85
CA THR A 324 -21.15 3.59 4.69
C THR A 324 -19.91 4.39 4.28
N ASN A 325 -18.77 4.24 4.97
CA ASN A 325 -17.54 4.95 4.66
C ASN A 325 -16.49 4.04 4.00
N LEU A 326 -16.53 3.97 2.66
CA LEU A 326 -15.56 3.23 1.86
C LEU A 326 -14.08 3.64 2.09
N ALA A 327 -13.82 4.85 2.61
CA ALA A 327 -12.46 5.34 2.78
C ALA A 327 -11.79 4.89 4.08
N ASN A 328 -12.49 4.17 4.96
CA ASN A 328 -11.91 3.61 6.20
C ASN A 328 -11.70 2.08 6.16
N ASP A 329 -12.16 1.41 5.10
CA ASP A 329 -11.85 0.02 4.81
C ASP A 329 -10.54 -0.04 3.98
N ASP A 330 -9.45 -0.45 4.63
CA ASP A 330 -8.07 -0.49 4.14
C ASP A 330 -7.41 -1.73 4.79
N THR A 331 -7.51 -2.88 4.11
CA THR A 331 -7.30 -4.21 4.71
C THR A 331 -5.83 -4.46 5.06
N ASP A 332 -4.91 -4.02 4.22
CA ASP A 332 -3.47 -4.10 4.44
C ASP A 332 -2.88 -2.89 5.22
N ALA A 333 -3.68 -1.84 5.40
CA ALA A 333 -3.37 -0.60 6.11
C ALA A 333 -2.23 0.21 5.47
N ASP A 334 -2.09 0.15 4.15
CA ASP A 334 -1.03 0.83 3.42
C ASP A 334 -1.36 2.29 3.06
N GLY A 335 -2.63 2.65 3.22
CA GLY A 335 -3.19 3.98 3.02
C GLY A 335 -3.97 4.17 1.73
N ILE A 336 -4.21 3.11 0.96
CA ILE A 336 -5.18 3.06 -0.12
C ILE A 336 -6.39 2.23 0.36
N PRO A 337 -7.59 2.83 0.42
CA PRO A 337 -8.77 2.05 0.79
C PRO A 337 -9.08 1.00 -0.28
N ASN A 338 -9.68 -0.12 0.13
CA ASN A 338 -9.94 -1.30 -0.72
C ASN A 338 -10.54 -0.92 -2.08
N TYR A 339 -11.59 -0.09 -2.11
CA TYR A 339 -12.22 0.33 -3.39
C TYR A 339 -11.37 1.15 -4.37
N SER A 340 -10.13 1.45 -3.98
CA SER A 340 -9.15 2.09 -4.82
C SER A 340 -7.80 1.34 -4.84
N ASP A 341 -7.69 0.18 -4.19
CA ASP A 341 -6.53 -0.71 -4.20
C ASP A 341 -6.85 -2.01 -4.94
N ASN A 342 -5.94 -2.42 -5.80
CA ASN A 342 -6.12 -3.58 -6.66
C ASN A 342 -5.41 -4.84 -6.12
N ASP A 343 -4.99 -4.78 -4.86
CA ASP A 343 -4.32 -5.78 -4.01
C ASP A 343 -4.71 -5.43 -2.57
N ASP A 344 -5.96 -5.75 -2.24
CA ASP A 344 -6.66 -5.29 -1.05
C ASP A 344 -5.96 -5.66 0.27
N ASP A 345 -5.40 -6.86 0.33
CA ASP A 345 -4.78 -7.45 1.52
C ASP A 345 -3.24 -7.41 1.50
N GLY A 346 -2.67 -6.88 0.42
CA GLY A 346 -1.26 -6.53 0.28
C GLY A 346 -0.35 -7.76 0.17
N ASP A 347 -0.85 -8.84 -0.41
CA ASP A 347 -0.21 -10.14 -0.45
C ASP A 347 0.58 -10.41 -1.75
N MET A 348 0.58 -9.42 -2.66
CA MET A 348 1.20 -9.40 -3.99
C MET A 348 0.43 -10.14 -5.10
N ILE A 349 -0.69 -10.77 -4.78
CA ILE A 349 -1.67 -11.23 -5.75
C ILE A 349 -2.63 -10.07 -6.03
N LEU A 350 -3.17 -10.04 -7.25
CA LEU A 350 -4.13 -8.97 -7.59
C LEU A 350 -5.52 -9.44 -7.20
N THR A 351 -6.31 -8.56 -6.59
CA THR A 351 -7.70 -8.85 -6.22
C THR A 351 -8.48 -9.48 -7.38
N ASN A 352 -8.26 -9.05 -8.63
CA ASN A 352 -8.94 -9.61 -9.80
C ASN A 352 -8.56 -11.06 -10.18
N LEU A 353 -7.43 -11.57 -9.69
CA LEU A 353 -6.98 -12.95 -9.86
C LEU A 353 -7.54 -13.87 -8.77
N GLU A 354 -7.93 -13.32 -7.63
CA GLU A 354 -8.50 -14.03 -6.48
C GLU A 354 -10.02 -13.93 -6.44
N TYR A 355 -10.56 -12.85 -7.00
CA TYR A 355 -11.98 -12.64 -7.22
C TYR A 355 -12.46 -13.43 -8.45
N VAL A 356 -12.36 -14.77 -8.36
CA VAL A 356 -12.65 -15.65 -9.49
C VAL A 356 -14.13 -16.00 -9.57
N PHE A 357 -14.77 -15.69 -10.70
CA PHE A 357 -15.99 -16.37 -11.11
C PHE A 357 -15.72 -17.89 -11.18
N PRO A 358 -16.48 -18.75 -10.50
CA PRO A 358 -16.11 -20.16 -10.38
C PRO A 358 -15.81 -20.80 -11.74
N LYS A 359 -14.63 -21.44 -11.87
CA LYS A 359 -14.29 -22.36 -12.99
C LYS A 359 -15.18 -23.62 -12.91
N THR A 360 -16.49 -23.46 -13.04
CA THR A 360 -17.39 -24.59 -13.24
C THR A 360 -18.01 -24.48 -14.62
N ASN A 361 -17.78 -25.50 -15.45
CA ASN A 361 -18.53 -25.74 -16.68
C ASN A 361 -20.00 -26.16 -16.38
N SER A 362 -20.63 -25.59 -15.36
CA SER A 362 -22.01 -25.87 -14.97
C SER A 362 -22.80 -24.58 -14.98
N ALA A 363 -23.50 -24.36 -16.10
CA ALA A 363 -24.36 -23.23 -16.39
C ALA A 363 -25.64 -23.18 -15.54
N THR A 364 -25.54 -23.33 -14.22
CA THR A 364 -26.67 -23.17 -13.30
C THR A 364 -26.18 -22.50 -12.03
N THR A 365 -26.69 -21.28 -11.80
CA THR A 365 -26.42 -20.32 -10.71
C THR A 365 -25.07 -19.60 -10.75
N SER A 366 -25.03 -18.52 -11.55
CA SER A 366 -24.11 -17.40 -11.43
C SER A 366 -24.28 -16.73 -10.05
N VAL A 367 -23.56 -17.24 -9.06
CA VAL A 367 -23.27 -16.51 -7.82
C VAL A 367 -21.80 -16.17 -7.94
N ASN A 368 -21.45 -14.88 -7.85
CA ASN A 368 -20.07 -14.47 -7.59
C ASN A 368 -19.73 -15.07 -6.23
N VAL A 369 -18.97 -16.17 -6.22
CA VAL A 369 -18.45 -16.76 -4.99
C VAL A 369 -17.00 -16.35 -5.00
N ALA A 370 -16.63 -15.47 -4.07
CA ALA A 370 -15.23 -15.13 -3.87
C ALA A 370 -14.46 -16.43 -3.55
N LEU A 371 -13.25 -16.54 -4.08
CA LEU A 371 -12.38 -17.67 -3.76
C LEU A 371 -12.05 -17.60 -2.26
N ASP A 372 -12.07 -18.76 -1.61
CA ASP A 372 -11.73 -18.97 -0.20
C ASP A 372 -11.04 -20.34 -0.16
N THR A 373 -9.71 -20.31 -0.30
CA THR A 373 -8.90 -21.50 -0.60
C THR A 373 -8.78 -22.41 0.62
N ASP A 374 -8.69 -21.85 1.82
CA ASP A 374 -8.61 -22.60 3.09
C ASP A 374 -9.98 -22.84 3.77
N ASN A 375 -11.04 -22.15 3.33
CA ASN A 375 -12.41 -22.19 3.86
C ASN A 375 -12.54 -21.64 5.28
N ASP A 376 -11.74 -20.65 5.67
CA ASP A 376 -11.85 -19.98 6.97
C ASP A 376 -12.99 -18.94 7.03
N GLY A 377 -13.56 -18.60 5.86
CA GLY A 377 -14.65 -17.64 5.69
C GLY A 377 -14.20 -16.23 5.32
N THR A 378 -12.89 -15.99 5.19
CA THR A 378 -12.28 -14.81 4.62
C THR A 378 -11.96 -15.10 3.15
N PRO A 379 -12.48 -14.31 2.20
CA PRO A 379 -12.08 -14.47 0.80
C PRO A 379 -10.59 -14.20 0.59
N ASN A 380 -9.97 -14.89 -0.36
CA ASN A 380 -8.55 -14.75 -0.72
C ASN A 380 -8.11 -13.29 -0.90
N TYR A 381 -8.88 -12.48 -1.65
CA TYR A 381 -8.56 -11.06 -1.85
C TYR A 381 -8.60 -10.18 -0.58
N LEU A 382 -8.98 -10.74 0.57
CA LEU A 382 -8.95 -10.11 1.90
C LEU A 382 -8.06 -10.91 2.88
N ASP A 383 -7.27 -11.87 2.39
CA ASP A 383 -6.64 -12.93 3.16
C ASP A 383 -5.19 -13.28 2.74
N ASN A 384 -4.22 -12.59 3.35
CA ASN A 384 -2.80 -12.68 2.97
C ASN A 384 -2.00 -13.98 3.27
N ASP A 385 -2.67 -15.12 3.43
CA ASP A 385 -2.18 -16.49 3.73
C ASP A 385 -3.25 -17.41 3.14
N ASP A 386 -3.38 -17.30 1.82
CA ASP A 386 -4.53 -17.75 1.05
C ASP A 386 -4.93 -19.21 1.30
N ASP A 387 -3.95 -20.07 1.58
CA ASP A 387 -4.14 -21.50 1.81
C ASP A 387 -4.12 -21.91 3.29
N GLY A 388 -3.94 -20.95 4.20
CA GLY A 388 -4.00 -21.13 5.64
C GLY A 388 -2.84 -21.94 6.23
N ASP A 389 -1.70 -22.02 5.56
CA ASP A 389 -0.56 -22.82 6.00
C ASP A 389 0.43 -22.09 6.93
N GLY A 390 0.16 -20.81 7.20
CA GLY A 390 0.91 -19.98 8.13
C GLY A 390 2.12 -19.30 7.50
N VAL A 391 2.34 -19.44 6.21
CA VAL A 391 3.27 -18.62 5.41
C VAL A 391 2.45 -17.59 4.65
N LEU A 392 2.75 -16.31 4.84
CA LEU A 392 2.03 -15.25 4.12
C LEU A 392 2.29 -15.38 2.62
N THR A 393 1.27 -15.21 1.77
CA THR A 393 1.35 -15.37 0.30
C THR A 393 2.54 -14.63 -0.30
N TYR A 394 2.80 -13.38 0.10
CA TYR A 394 3.92 -12.60 -0.43
C TYR A 394 5.31 -13.21 -0.12
N LEU A 395 5.42 -14.07 0.90
CA LEU A 395 6.66 -14.77 1.28
C LEU A 395 6.87 -16.08 0.50
N GLU A 396 5.87 -16.48 -0.29
CA GLU A 396 5.92 -17.66 -1.15
C GLU A 396 6.46 -17.36 -2.55
N ASP A 397 6.96 -16.14 -2.76
CA ASP A 397 7.92 -15.81 -3.82
C ASP A 397 9.31 -16.39 -3.49
N TYR A 398 9.43 -17.71 -3.62
CA TYR A 398 10.65 -18.47 -3.39
C TYR A 398 11.80 -18.07 -4.33
N ASN A 399 11.47 -17.59 -5.54
CA ASN A 399 12.47 -17.22 -6.54
C ASN A 399 12.93 -15.74 -6.41
N GLY A 400 12.19 -14.91 -5.68
CA GLY A 400 12.50 -13.51 -5.37
C GLY A 400 12.27 -12.55 -6.53
N ASN A 401 11.35 -12.87 -7.45
CA ASN A 401 11.01 -12.03 -8.61
C ASN A 401 9.89 -11.03 -8.33
N GLY A 402 9.27 -11.07 -7.15
CA GLY A 402 8.13 -10.24 -6.76
C GLY A 402 6.80 -10.72 -7.32
N ASN A 403 6.64 -12.00 -7.63
CA ASN A 403 5.42 -12.58 -8.19
C ASN A 403 5.14 -13.99 -7.63
N PRO A 404 4.50 -14.11 -6.46
CA PRO A 404 4.15 -15.42 -5.88
C PRO A 404 3.25 -16.26 -6.80
N ALA A 405 2.48 -15.61 -7.70
CA ALA A 405 1.58 -16.30 -8.61
C ALA A 405 2.26 -17.18 -9.68
N ASP A 406 3.59 -17.08 -9.85
CA ASP A 406 4.35 -17.93 -10.78
C ASP A 406 5.21 -19.01 -10.14
N ASP A 407 5.22 -19.09 -8.80
CA ASP A 407 5.93 -20.13 -8.08
C ASP A 407 5.04 -21.37 -7.90
N ASP A 408 5.54 -22.50 -8.40
CA ASP A 408 4.93 -23.84 -8.37
C ASP A 408 6.07 -24.84 -8.14
N THR A 409 6.46 -25.01 -6.88
CA THR A 409 7.62 -25.81 -6.46
C THR A 409 7.46 -27.28 -6.83
N ASN A 410 6.22 -27.77 -6.88
CA ASN A 410 5.91 -29.17 -7.14
C ASN A 410 5.58 -29.46 -8.63
N ALA A 411 5.47 -28.42 -9.46
CA ALA A 411 5.16 -28.42 -10.89
C ALA A 411 3.82 -29.08 -11.24
N ASN A 412 2.79 -28.94 -10.40
CA ASN A 412 1.46 -29.50 -10.64
C ASN A 412 0.50 -28.56 -11.40
N GLY A 413 0.89 -27.30 -11.59
CA GLY A 413 0.13 -26.26 -12.30
C GLY A 413 -0.78 -25.42 -11.39
N THR A 414 -0.74 -25.62 -10.08
CA THR A 414 -1.32 -24.76 -9.05
C THR A 414 -0.17 -23.95 -8.43
N PRO A 415 -0.32 -22.63 -8.27
CA PRO A 415 0.67 -21.84 -7.54
C PRO A 415 0.77 -22.29 -6.08
N ASP A 416 1.98 -22.16 -5.51
CA ASP A 416 2.28 -22.61 -4.15
C ASP A 416 1.39 -21.92 -3.09
N TYR A 417 1.06 -20.64 -3.26
CA TYR A 417 0.20 -19.86 -2.34
C TYR A 417 -1.25 -20.34 -2.23
N MET A 418 -1.64 -21.29 -3.08
CA MET A 418 -2.96 -21.91 -3.04
C MET A 418 -2.89 -23.37 -2.52
N GLU A 419 -1.75 -23.80 -1.99
CA GLU A 419 -1.45 -25.19 -1.65
C GLU A 419 -0.78 -25.36 -0.28
N SER A 420 -1.61 -25.51 0.76
CA SER A 420 -1.15 -25.64 2.15
C SER A 420 -0.21 -26.80 2.49
N ALA A 421 0.02 -27.70 1.53
CA ALA A 421 0.95 -28.80 1.66
C ALA A 421 2.37 -28.48 1.14
N VAL A 422 2.58 -27.30 0.56
CA VAL A 422 3.82 -26.93 -0.16
C VAL A 422 4.73 -26.01 0.67
N ALA A 423 4.22 -25.23 1.62
CA ALA A 423 5.08 -24.37 2.42
C ALA A 423 6.25 -25.11 3.07
N LEU A 424 7.42 -24.51 2.90
CA LEU A 424 8.66 -24.91 3.57
C LEU A 424 8.72 -24.39 5.02
N GLY A 425 7.56 -24.30 5.69
CA GLY A 425 7.38 -23.85 7.06
C GLY A 425 7.92 -24.83 8.11
N LEU A 426 8.32 -24.30 9.28
CA LEU A 426 8.79 -25.09 10.42
C LEU A 426 7.68 -26.04 10.89
N ASN A 427 7.70 -27.30 10.46
CA ASN A 427 6.86 -28.41 10.95
C ASN A 427 5.59 -27.95 11.69
N GLN A 428 4.56 -27.53 10.94
CA GLN A 428 3.20 -27.50 11.47
C GLN A 428 2.83 -28.93 11.89
N ASN A 429 3.04 -29.26 13.17
CA ASN A 429 2.56 -30.51 13.72
C ASN A 429 1.12 -30.29 14.18
N GLU A 430 0.23 -30.92 13.42
CA GLU A 430 -1.21 -31.09 13.62
C GLU A 430 -2.02 -29.80 13.52
N ASN A 431 -2.57 -29.63 12.31
CA ASN A 431 -3.85 -28.99 11.99
C ASN A 431 -4.84 -29.20 13.15
N ALA A 432 -4.94 -28.19 14.01
CA ALA A 432 -5.99 -28.12 15.00
C ALA A 432 -7.01 -27.16 14.43
N ASP A 433 -8.21 -27.68 14.13
CA ASP A 433 -9.38 -26.95 13.60
C ASP A 433 -9.89 -25.89 14.59
N PHE A 434 -9.05 -24.95 15.00
CA PHE A 434 -9.50 -23.82 15.77
C PHE A 434 -10.22 -22.88 14.81
N ALA A 435 -11.48 -22.59 15.09
CA ALA A 435 -12.22 -21.55 14.40
C ALA A 435 -12.40 -20.37 15.37
N ILE A 436 -12.66 -19.20 14.82
CA ILE A 436 -12.94 -18.01 15.63
C ILE A 436 -14.21 -17.32 15.17
N PHE A 437 -14.92 -16.69 16.11
CA PHE A 437 -16.16 -16.02 15.80
C PHE A 437 -16.48 -14.94 16.85
N PRO A 438 -17.28 -13.92 16.53
CA PRO A 438 -17.59 -13.50 15.17
C PRO A 438 -16.32 -13.03 14.46
N ASN A 439 -16.18 -13.34 13.18
CA ASN A 439 -15.20 -12.72 12.27
C ASN A 439 -16.02 -12.10 11.12
N PRO A 440 -16.03 -10.76 10.94
CA PRO A 440 -15.32 -9.74 11.72
C PRO A 440 -15.84 -9.57 13.17
N VAL A 441 -14.98 -9.10 14.07
CA VAL A 441 -15.26 -8.94 15.51
C VAL A 441 -15.28 -7.47 15.93
N ASN A 442 -16.18 -7.08 16.84
CA ASN A 442 -16.16 -5.75 17.47
C ASN A 442 -15.47 -5.79 18.84
N ASP A 443 -16.03 -6.54 19.80
CA ASP A 443 -15.61 -6.44 21.21
C ASP A 443 -14.96 -7.71 21.77
N GLN A 444 -15.49 -8.88 21.43
CA GLN A 444 -15.03 -10.17 21.93
C GLN A 444 -14.90 -11.17 20.81
N LEU A 445 -13.69 -11.72 20.66
CA LEU A 445 -13.37 -12.81 19.76
C LEU A 445 -13.49 -14.13 20.53
N PHE A 446 -14.31 -15.05 20.08
CA PHE A 446 -14.44 -16.40 20.64
C PHE A 446 -13.56 -17.36 19.85
N ILE A 447 -12.94 -18.32 20.55
CA ILE A 447 -12.10 -19.36 19.94
C ILE A 447 -12.80 -20.70 20.15
N GLN A 448 -13.22 -21.31 19.05
CA GLN A 448 -13.72 -22.67 19.03
C GLN A 448 -12.55 -23.63 19.10
N ASN A 449 -12.54 -24.49 20.12
CA ASN A 449 -11.54 -25.54 20.30
C ASN A 449 -12.23 -26.91 20.21
N PRO A 450 -12.61 -27.38 19.00
CA PRO A 450 -13.42 -28.58 18.85
C PRO A 450 -12.69 -29.84 19.33
N ASN A 451 -11.37 -29.84 19.23
CA ASN A 451 -10.50 -30.96 19.64
C ASN A 451 -10.09 -30.90 21.12
N GLN A 452 -10.60 -29.92 21.90
CA GLN A 452 -10.35 -29.75 23.33
C GLN A 452 -8.87 -29.75 23.71
N LEU A 453 -8.02 -29.15 22.87
CA LEU A 453 -6.59 -29.07 23.10
C LEU A 453 -6.26 -28.12 24.26
N ASP A 454 -5.21 -28.44 25.03
CA ASP A 454 -4.75 -27.60 26.13
C ASP A 454 -4.08 -26.32 25.61
N ILE A 455 -4.83 -25.21 25.59
CA ILE A 455 -4.33 -23.89 25.19
C ILE A 455 -3.44 -23.31 26.30
N GLN A 456 -2.17 -23.09 25.98
CA GLN A 456 -1.18 -22.45 26.86
C GLN A 456 -1.25 -20.93 26.79
N SER A 457 -1.39 -20.37 25.60
CA SER A 457 -1.48 -18.93 25.40
C SER A 457 -2.09 -18.59 24.05
N ILE A 458 -2.72 -17.42 23.98
CA ILE A 458 -3.16 -16.80 22.74
C ILE A 458 -2.32 -15.54 22.53
N LEU A 459 -1.72 -15.40 21.36
CA LEU A 459 -0.89 -14.25 20.96
C LEU A 459 -1.53 -13.61 19.75
N ILE A 460 -1.78 -12.31 19.78
CA ILE A 460 -2.33 -11.56 18.65
C ILE A 460 -1.24 -10.67 18.09
N TYR A 461 -1.01 -10.80 16.79
CA TYR A 461 -0.08 -10.00 16.00
C TYR A 461 -0.84 -9.16 14.99
N ASN A 462 -0.33 -7.97 14.67
CA ASN A 462 -0.81 -7.24 13.49
C ASN A 462 -0.13 -7.79 12.21
N THR A 463 -0.57 -7.31 11.04
CA THR A 463 -0.02 -7.67 9.72
C THR A 463 1.49 -7.43 9.58
N ASN A 464 2.03 -6.47 10.34
CA ASN A 464 3.47 -6.20 10.42
C ASN A 464 4.26 -7.19 11.31
N GLY A 465 3.61 -8.23 11.85
CA GLY A 465 4.22 -9.24 12.73
C GLY A 465 4.54 -8.73 14.15
N VAL A 466 4.02 -7.57 14.54
CA VAL A 466 4.19 -7.01 15.90
C VAL A 466 3.15 -7.62 16.83
N LEU A 467 3.61 -8.19 17.95
CA LEU A 467 2.73 -8.70 19.00
C LEU A 467 1.97 -7.53 19.65
N VAL A 468 0.67 -7.46 19.40
CA VAL A 468 -0.23 -6.42 19.94
C VAL A 468 -0.97 -6.86 21.19
N LYS A 469 -1.20 -8.16 21.38
CA LYS A 469 -1.90 -8.70 22.56
C LYS A 469 -1.41 -10.09 22.94
N GLN A 470 -1.40 -10.39 24.23
CA GLN A 470 -1.06 -11.72 24.74
C GLN A 470 -1.97 -12.10 25.91
N VAL A 471 -2.55 -13.29 25.84
CA VAL A 471 -3.39 -13.89 26.88
C VAL A 471 -2.75 -15.21 27.31
N ASN A 472 -2.38 -15.32 28.58
CA ASN A 472 -1.55 -16.41 29.10
C ASN A 472 -2.32 -17.54 29.82
N THR A 473 -3.65 -17.52 29.75
CA THR A 473 -4.52 -18.50 30.41
C THR A 473 -5.75 -18.74 29.55
N ALA A 474 -6.16 -20.01 29.43
CA ALA A 474 -7.30 -20.44 28.62
C ALA A 474 -8.56 -19.60 28.87
N ILE A 475 -9.00 -18.91 27.82
CA ILE A 475 -10.31 -18.29 27.76
C ILE A 475 -10.87 -18.67 26.39
N GLU A 476 -12.11 -19.16 26.37
CA GLU A 476 -12.87 -19.38 25.14
C GLU A 476 -13.16 -18.06 24.40
N SER A 477 -12.79 -16.90 24.98
CA SER A 477 -12.87 -15.60 24.34
C SER A 477 -11.76 -14.62 24.74
N VAL A 478 -11.39 -13.75 23.81
CA VAL A 478 -10.42 -12.68 23.98
C VAL A 478 -11.14 -11.35 23.75
N PRO A 479 -11.14 -10.41 24.72
CA PRO A 479 -11.60 -9.06 24.45
C PRO A 479 -10.65 -8.40 23.46
N VAL A 480 -11.16 -7.73 22.44
CA VAL A 480 -10.38 -7.11 21.36
C VAL A 480 -10.79 -5.65 21.12
N ASN A 481 -11.69 -5.11 21.93
CA ASN A 481 -12.19 -3.72 21.86
C ASN A 481 -11.11 -2.63 21.99
N ASP A 482 -9.90 -3.00 22.38
CA ASP A 482 -8.72 -2.12 22.50
C ASP A 482 -7.83 -2.13 21.25
N LEU A 483 -8.06 -3.06 20.32
CA LEU A 483 -7.39 -3.12 19.03
C LEU A 483 -8.06 -2.14 18.06
N ALA A 484 -7.24 -1.49 17.23
CA ALA A 484 -7.73 -0.70 16.10
C ALA A 484 -8.40 -1.63 15.07
N ALA A 485 -9.29 -1.09 14.24
CA ALA A 485 -9.81 -1.82 13.10
C ALA A 485 -8.67 -2.32 12.20
N GLY A 486 -8.87 -3.47 11.56
CA GLY A 486 -7.88 -4.09 10.68
C GLY A 486 -7.69 -5.59 10.93
N LEU A 487 -6.83 -6.19 10.11
CA LEU A 487 -6.51 -7.63 10.14
C LEU A 487 -5.50 -7.99 11.24
N TYR A 488 -5.75 -9.10 11.94
CA TYR A 488 -4.90 -9.62 13.00
C TYR A 488 -4.69 -11.13 12.89
N LEU A 489 -3.48 -11.58 13.21
CA LEU A 489 -3.10 -12.99 13.33
C LEU A 489 -3.17 -13.45 14.79
N VAL A 490 -3.90 -14.52 15.07
CA VAL A 490 -4.05 -15.15 16.39
C VAL A 490 -3.26 -16.45 16.42
N HIS A 491 -2.16 -16.48 17.16
CA HIS A 491 -1.44 -17.71 17.43
C HIS A 491 -1.99 -18.36 18.71
N VAL A 492 -2.70 -19.47 18.54
CA VAL A 492 -3.15 -20.35 19.62
C VAL A 492 -2.05 -21.36 19.92
N LYS A 493 -1.29 -21.12 20.99
CA LYS A 493 -0.26 -22.06 21.47
C LYS A 493 -0.88 -23.14 22.33
N THR A 494 -0.64 -24.40 21.98
CA THR A 494 -1.06 -25.57 22.75
C THR A 494 0.15 -26.30 23.32
N THR A 495 -0.08 -27.41 24.03
CA THR A 495 0.97 -28.33 24.48
C THR A 495 1.65 -29.08 23.32
N THR A 496 0.97 -29.22 22.18
CA THR A 496 1.42 -30.02 21.05
C THR A 496 1.95 -29.18 19.89
N GLY A 497 1.56 -27.92 19.79
CA GLY A 497 1.94 -27.05 18.68
C GLY A 497 1.47 -25.61 18.82
N THR A 498 1.50 -24.88 17.72
CA THR A 498 0.90 -23.54 17.59
C THR A 498 0.08 -23.53 16.33
N SER A 499 -1.17 -23.11 16.43
CA SER A 499 -2.05 -22.87 15.29
C SER A 499 -2.21 -21.36 15.10
N THR A 500 -2.27 -20.91 13.86
CA THR A 500 -2.50 -19.52 13.50
C THR A 500 -3.90 -19.41 12.89
N ILE A 501 -4.64 -18.36 13.25
CA ILE A 501 -5.99 -18.08 12.73
C ILE A 501 -6.12 -16.58 12.58
N LYS A 502 -6.74 -16.08 11.53
CA LYS A 502 -6.89 -14.64 11.28
C LYS A 502 -8.27 -14.12 11.69
N PHE A 503 -8.34 -12.89 12.19
CA PHE A 503 -9.61 -12.17 12.34
C PHE A 503 -9.50 -10.71 11.91
N ILE A 504 -10.62 -10.18 11.44
CA ILE A 504 -10.83 -8.77 11.15
C ILE A 504 -11.47 -8.09 12.36
N LYS A 505 -10.82 -7.05 12.88
CA LYS A 505 -11.38 -6.16 13.92
C LYS A 505 -12.14 -5.02 13.27
N ARG A 506 -13.38 -4.79 13.71
CA ARG A 506 -14.24 -3.63 13.40
C ARG A 506 -14.11 -2.54 14.45
#